data_AF-A0A8J5R910-F1
#
_entry.id   AF-A0A8J5R910-F1
#
_cell.length_a   1.000
_cell.length_b   1.000
_cell.length_c   1.000
_cell.angle_alpha   90.00
_cell.angle_beta   90.00
_cell.angle_gamma   90.00
#
_symmetry.space_group_name_H-M   'P 1'
#
loop_
_entity.id
_entity.type
_entity.pdbx_description
1 polymer ?
#
loop_
_entity_poly.entity_id
_entity_poly.type
_entity_poly.pdbx_seq_one_letter_code
_entity_poly.pdbx_strand_id
1 'polypeptide(L)'
;MQMEADMVRKKYRSVRASLKSDAAFYVSSLKSLEHSIKEQELEIKQLQRVKEEAVELRDITKEALMHQEIEAMQKSKERDQIILDYRQRVEDRKLELERLERLIFPNTHVPAREDDFEGEKRKQDSEEADDKPVDEMTRLQEAFTKLRSATGVTKNEQVLDRFLSQRATKDKLQKMRVTMEE
;
A
#
# COMPACT_ATOMS: atom_id res chain seq x y z
N MET A 1 9.19 -64.25 72.08
CA MET A 1 9.48 -62.90 72.59
C MET A 1 10.68 -62.21 71.91
N GLN A 2 11.93 -62.70 71.96
CA GLN A 2 13.06 -62.00 71.33
C GLN A 2 12.98 -61.91 69.79
N MET A 3 12.61 -62.99 69.10
CA MET A 3 12.46 -62.97 67.64
C MET A 3 11.37 -62.01 67.13
N GLU A 4 10.24 -61.91 67.84
CA GLU A 4 9.14 -61.02 67.47
C GLU A 4 9.54 -59.55 67.68
N ALA A 5 10.21 -59.25 68.80
CA ALA A 5 10.74 -57.92 69.07
C ALA A 5 11.73 -57.46 67.99
N ASP A 6 12.59 -58.36 67.51
CA ASP A 6 13.55 -58.05 66.45
C ASP A 6 12.89 -57.91 65.07
N MET A 7 11.84 -58.69 64.77
CA MET A 7 11.05 -58.52 63.56
C MET A 7 10.31 -57.17 63.54
N VAL A 8 9.71 -56.77 64.67
CA VAL A 8 9.06 -55.46 64.83
C VAL A 8 10.07 -54.33 64.66
N ARG A 9 11.26 -54.44 65.27
CA ARG A 9 12.35 -53.45 65.11
C ARG A 9 12.81 -53.33 63.67
N LYS A 10 12.95 -54.44 62.93
CA LYS A 10 13.33 -54.43 61.51
C LYS A 10 12.27 -53.74 60.66
N LYS A 11 10.99 -54.07 60.84
CA LYS A 11 9.88 -53.40 60.16
C LYS A 11 9.85 -51.90 60.44
N TYR A 12 9.97 -51.50 61.71
CA TYR A 12 9.96 -50.09 62.08
C TYR A 12 11.14 -49.31 61.47
N ARG A 13 12.34 -49.91 61.44
CA ARG A 13 13.50 -49.31 60.76
C ARG A 13 13.26 -49.16 59.26
N SER A 14 12.67 -50.16 58.61
CA SER A 14 12.33 -50.12 57.18
C SER A 14 11.33 -49.01 56.88
N VAL A 15 10.24 -48.93 57.65
CA VAL A 15 9.22 -47.86 57.52
C VAL A 15 9.85 -46.49 57.74
N ARG A 16 10.68 -46.34 58.79
CA ARG A 16 11.38 -45.07 59.05
C ARG A 16 12.32 -44.68 57.90
N ALA A 17 12.98 -45.64 57.28
CA ALA A 17 13.86 -45.39 56.14
C ALA A 17 13.07 -44.93 54.92
N SER A 18 11.94 -45.58 54.60
CA SER A 18 11.09 -45.15 53.47
C SER A 18 10.54 -43.76 53.72
N LEU A 19 9.98 -43.48 54.91
CA LEU A 19 9.42 -42.16 55.25
C LEU A 19 10.46 -41.05 55.13
N LYS A 20 11.72 -41.31 55.49
CA LYS A 20 12.80 -40.33 55.31
C LYS A 20 13.14 -40.10 53.83
N SER A 21 13.16 -41.17 53.04
CA SER A 21 13.38 -41.08 51.60
C SER A 21 12.26 -40.30 50.91
N ASP A 22 11.01 -40.63 51.23
CA ASP A 22 9.83 -39.96 50.69
C ASP A 22 9.79 -38.49 51.08
N ALA A 23 10.10 -38.16 52.35
CA ALA A 23 10.20 -36.78 52.79
C ALA A 23 11.26 -36.00 52.01
N ALA A 24 12.44 -36.57 51.77
CA ALA A 24 13.48 -35.92 50.98
C ALA A 24 13.04 -35.71 49.52
N PHE A 25 12.39 -36.72 48.92
CA PHE A 25 11.84 -36.63 47.57
C PHE A 25 10.79 -35.53 47.45
N TYR A 26 9.79 -35.50 48.35
CA TYR A 26 8.75 -34.48 48.30
C TYR A 26 9.29 -33.08 48.51
N VAL A 27 10.29 -32.89 49.37
CA VAL A 27 10.95 -31.58 49.52
C VAL A 27 11.64 -31.14 48.23
N SER A 28 12.33 -32.04 47.52
CA SER A 28 12.93 -31.69 46.23
C SER A 28 11.88 -31.39 45.15
N SER A 29 10.82 -32.19 45.10
CA SER A 29 9.73 -32.03 44.13
C SER A 29 8.96 -30.72 44.34
N LEU A 30 8.68 -30.36 45.60
CA LEU A 30 8.04 -29.09 45.95
C LEU A 30 8.91 -27.90 45.53
N LYS A 31 10.21 -27.92 45.82
CA LYS A 31 11.12 -26.85 45.39
C LYS A 31 11.17 -26.70 43.87
N SER A 32 11.18 -27.81 43.13
CA SER A 32 11.14 -27.78 41.66
C SER A 32 9.83 -27.20 41.15
N LEU A 33 8.70 -27.55 41.78
CA LEU A 33 7.39 -27.06 41.38
C LEU A 33 7.24 -25.57 41.69
N GLU A 34 7.69 -25.12 42.87
CA GLU A 34 7.72 -23.71 43.24
C GLU A 34 8.58 -22.88 42.28
N HIS A 35 9.70 -23.42 41.83
CA HIS A 35 10.53 -22.76 40.83
C HIS A 35 9.79 -22.64 39.48
N SER A 36 9.20 -23.72 39.00
CA SER A 36 8.43 -23.73 37.75
C SER A 36 7.23 -22.77 37.79
N ILE A 37 6.52 -22.69 38.92
CA ILE A 37 5.42 -21.72 39.11
C ILE A 37 5.94 -20.29 38.96
N LYS A 38 7.08 -19.96 39.59
CA LYS A 38 7.67 -18.61 39.47
C LYS A 38 8.08 -18.29 38.04
N GLU A 39 8.65 -19.24 37.32
CA GLU A 39 9.00 -19.06 35.90
C GLU A 39 7.76 -18.82 35.05
N GLN A 40 6.71 -19.62 35.22
CA GLN A 40 5.45 -19.45 34.52
C GLN A 40 4.76 -18.12 34.83
N GLU A 41 4.80 -17.67 36.09
CA GLU A 41 4.28 -16.35 36.46
C GLU A 41 5.02 -15.20 35.77
N LEU A 42 6.34 -15.31 35.61
CA LEU A 42 7.13 -14.33 34.87
C LEU A 42 6.79 -14.35 33.38
N GLU A 43 6.67 -15.54 32.80
CA GLU A 43 6.29 -15.71 31.39
C GLU A 43 4.90 -15.13 31.11
N ILE A 44 3.92 -15.42 31.98
CA ILE A 44 2.55 -14.86 31.86
C ILE A 44 2.59 -13.33 31.89
N LYS A 45 3.36 -12.72 32.81
CA LYS A 45 3.52 -11.26 32.88
C LYS A 45 4.18 -10.70 31.62
N GLN A 46 5.12 -11.42 31.02
CA GLN A 46 5.74 -11.00 29.76
C GLN A 46 4.75 -11.09 28.61
N LEU A 47 4.00 -12.18 28.49
CA LEU A 47 2.99 -12.36 27.45
C LEU A 47 1.85 -11.34 27.55
N GLN A 48 1.44 -10.98 28.78
CA GLN A 48 0.45 -9.92 29.01
C GLN A 48 0.94 -8.57 28.47
N ARG A 49 2.19 -8.19 28.75
CA ARG A 49 2.78 -6.96 28.20
C ARG A 49 2.84 -6.96 26.68
N VAL A 50 3.31 -8.05 26.07
CA VAL A 50 3.36 -8.19 24.60
C VAL A 50 1.96 -8.11 23.99
N LYS A 51 0.95 -8.70 24.66
CA LYS A 51 -0.45 -8.60 24.21
C LYS A 51 -0.95 -7.15 24.26
N GLU A 52 -0.67 -6.42 25.33
CA GLU A 52 -1.05 -5.01 25.48
C GLU A 52 -0.43 -4.17 24.36
N GLU A 53 0.88 -4.29 24.13
CA GLU A 53 1.58 -3.61 23.04
C GLU A 53 1.00 -3.97 21.66
N ALA A 54 0.68 -5.23 21.42
CA ALA A 54 0.08 -5.67 20.16
C ALA A 54 -1.33 -5.11 19.94
N VAL A 55 -2.13 -4.99 21.01
CA VAL A 55 -3.47 -4.39 20.95
C VAL A 55 -3.36 -2.89 20.65
N GLU A 56 -2.48 -2.18 21.34
CA GLU A 56 -2.22 -0.75 21.09
C GLU A 56 -1.78 -0.50 19.65
N LEU A 57 -0.83 -1.29 19.15
CA LEU A 57 -0.35 -1.15 17.77
C LEU A 57 -1.45 -1.44 16.75
N ARG A 58 -2.29 -2.45 17.00
CA ARG A 58 -3.45 -2.76 16.15
C ARG A 58 -4.43 -1.59 16.12
N ASP A 59 -4.70 -0.97 17.26
CA ASP A 59 -5.68 0.10 17.35
C ASP A 59 -5.15 1.37 16.66
N ILE A 60 -3.88 1.73 16.87
CA ILE A 60 -3.20 2.83 16.16
C ILE A 60 -3.22 2.61 14.64
N THR A 61 -2.87 1.41 14.18
CA THR A 61 -2.84 1.10 12.74
C THR A 61 -4.24 1.11 12.11
N LYS A 62 -5.26 0.66 12.85
CA LYS A 62 -6.65 0.73 12.40
C LYS A 62 -7.14 2.18 12.29
N GLU A 63 -6.81 3.03 13.26
CA GLU A 63 -7.16 4.46 13.22
C GLU A 63 -6.46 5.17 12.04
N ALA A 64 -5.16 4.92 11.85
CA ALA A 64 -4.41 5.47 10.73
C ALA A 64 -5.00 5.04 9.38
N LEU A 65 -5.36 3.76 9.23
CA LEU A 65 -6.02 3.25 8.04
C LEU A 65 -7.36 3.94 7.78
N MET A 66 -8.22 4.05 8.80
CA MET A 66 -9.51 4.73 8.68
C MET A 66 -9.35 6.20 8.25
N HIS A 67 -8.38 6.91 8.81
CA HIS A 67 -8.07 8.28 8.41
C HIS A 67 -7.65 8.35 6.93
N GLN A 68 -6.76 7.45 6.51
CA GLN A 68 -6.28 7.41 5.13
C GLN A 68 -7.41 7.05 4.14
N GLU A 69 -8.32 6.15 4.50
CA GLU A 69 -9.50 5.80 3.70
C GLU A 69 -10.44 6.99 3.53
N ILE A 70 -10.72 7.73 4.61
CA ILE A 70 -11.55 8.94 4.56
C ILE A 70 -10.90 9.99 3.66
N GLU A 71 -9.61 10.25 3.84
CA GLU A 71 -8.85 11.22 3.03
C GLU A 71 -8.84 10.84 1.54
N ALA A 72 -8.61 9.56 1.23
CA ALA A 72 -8.64 9.06 -0.13
C ALA A 72 -10.03 9.21 -0.77
N MET A 73 -11.09 8.92 -0.01
CA MET A 73 -12.47 9.10 -0.48
C MET A 73 -12.79 10.58 -0.72
N GLN A 74 -12.37 11.48 0.17
CA GLN A 74 -12.56 12.93 0.00
C GLN A 74 -11.84 13.44 -1.26
N LYS A 75 -10.57 13.09 -1.43
CA LYS A 75 -9.79 13.44 -2.63
C LYS A 75 -10.41 12.91 -3.92
N SER A 76 -10.98 11.69 -3.89
CA SER A 76 -11.70 11.16 -5.04
C SER A 76 -12.93 12.01 -5.36
N LYS A 77 -13.73 12.35 -4.35
CA LYS A 77 -14.93 13.18 -4.52
C LYS A 77 -14.58 14.57 -5.08
N GLU A 78 -13.53 15.21 -4.57
CA GLU A 78 -13.04 16.50 -5.08
C GLU A 78 -12.65 16.40 -6.55
N ARG A 79 -11.89 15.36 -6.92
CA ARG A 79 -11.52 15.13 -8.32
C ARG A 79 -12.76 14.93 -9.20
N ASP A 80 -13.73 14.15 -8.74
CA ASP A 80 -14.95 13.86 -9.50
C ASP A 80 -15.81 15.12 -9.67
N GLN A 81 -15.90 15.97 -8.65
CA GLN A 81 -16.54 17.29 -8.74
C GLN A 81 -15.87 18.17 -9.79
N ILE A 82 -14.53 18.27 -9.76
CA ILE A 82 -13.76 19.05 -10.74
C ILE A 82 -14.02 18.54 -12.16
N ILE A 83 -14.05 17.22 -12.38
CA ILE A 83 -14.34 16.63 -13.69
C ILE A 83 -15.74 16.99 -14.16
N LEU A 84 -16.74 16.92 -13.27
CA LEU A 84 -18.12 17.30 -13.60
C LEU A 84 -18.22 18.77 -13.98
N ASP A 85 -17.58 19.66 -13.22
CA ASP A 85 -17.56 21.10 -13.50
C ASP A 85 -16.96 21.39 -14.88
N TYR A 86 -15.84 20.74 -15.23
CA TYR A 86 -15.22 20.91 -16.55
C TYR A 86 -16.08 20.35 -17.68
N ARG A 87 -16.72 19.19 -17.48
CA ARG A 87 -17.66 18.63 -18.47
C ARG A 87 -18.83 19.57 -18.71
N GLN A 88 -19.39 20.13 -17.66
CA GLN A 88 -20.48 21.10 -17.77
C GLN A 88 -20.06 22.33 -18.57
N ARG A 89 -18.89 22.92 -18.27
CA ARG A 89 -18.36 24.07 -19.02
C ARG A 89 -18.14 23.77 -20.50
N VAL A 90 -17.70 22.57 -20.85
CA VAL A 90 -17.52 22.15 -22.25
C VAL A 90 -18.87 22.03 -22.96
N GLU A 91 -19.87 21.40 -22.33
CA GLU A 91 -21.21 21.29 -22.90
C GLU A 91 -21.89 22.66 -23.06
N ASP A 92 -21.78 23.54 -22.05
CA ASP A 92 -22.30 24.91 -22.12
C ASP A 92 -21.67 25.67 -23.30
N ARG A 93 -20.35 25.57 -23.46
CA ARG A 93 -19.65 26.24 -24.56
C ARG A 93 -19.98 25.65 -25.92
N LYS A 94 -20.19 24.34 -26.00
CA LYS A 94 -20.62 23.66 -27.22
C LYS A 94 -22.02 24.12 -27.65
N LEU A 95 -22.95 24.25 -26.70
CA LEU A 95 -24.30 24.78 -26.97
C LEU A 95 -24.26 26.26 -27.42
N GLU A 96 -23.40 27.08 -26.83
CA GLU A 96 -23.19 28.46 -27.27
C GLU A 96 -22.65 28.53 -28.70
N LEU A 97 -21.66 27.70 -29.05
CA LEU A 97 -21.10 27.62 -30.40
C LEU A 97 -22.16 27.16 -31.41
N GLU A 98 -22.94 26.13 -31.11
CA GLU A 98 -24.02 25.67 -31.98
C GLU A 98 -25.08 26.76 -32.22
N ARG A 99 -25.42 27.54 -31.19
CA ARG A 99 -26.33 28.70 -31.33
C ARG A 99 -25.74 29.78 -32.24
N LEU A 100 -24.45 30.09 -32.10
CA LEU A 100 -23.76 31.06 -32.95
C LEU A 100 -23.66 30.56 -34.40
N GLU A 101 -23.36 29.28 -34.61
CA GLU A 101 -23.32 28.65 -35.93
C GLU A 101 -24.68 28.75 -36.62
N ARG A 102 -25.78 28.44 -35.93
CA ARG A 102 -27.14 28.59 -36.48
C ARG A 102 -27.49 30.05 -36.83
N LEU A 103 -26.92 31.03 -36.11
CA LEU A 103 -27.16 32.45 -36.35
C LEU A 103 -26.31 33.02 -37.50
N ILE A 104 -25.07 32.55 -37.64
CA ILE A 104 -24.11 33.00 -38.67
C ILE A 104 -24.35 32.24 -40.00
N PHE A 105 -24.76 30.97 -39.92
CA PHE A 105 -25.03 30.10 -41.07
C PHE A 105 -26.47 29.55 -41.09
N PRO A 106 -27.50 30.41 -41.18
CA PRO A 106 -28.90 29.96 -41.12
C PRO A 106 -29.34 29.03 -42.27
N ASN A 107 -28.54 28.88 -43.34
CA ASN A 107 -28.91 28.14 -44.56
C ASN A 107 -27.99 26.96 -44.94
N THR A 108 -27.02 26.55 -44.11
CA THR A 108 -26.24 25.33 -44.40
C THR A 108 -26.98 24.12 -43.86
N HIS A 109 -28.00 23.68 -44.60
CA HIS A 109 -28.55 22.34 -44.48
C HIS A 109 -27.46 21.37 -44.98
N VAL A 110 -26.62 20.86 -44.09
CA VAL A 110 -25.71 19.76 -44.44
C VAL A 110 -26.60 18.52 -44.62
N PRO A 111 -26.69 17.93 -45.82
CA PRO A 111 -27.47 16.72 -46.00
C PRO A 111 -26.76 15.58 -45.26
N ALA A 112 -27.55 14.69 -44.66
CA ALA A 112 -27.05 13.46 -44.07
C ALA A 112 -26.18 12.73 -45.09
N ARG A 113 -24.89 12.55 -44.78
CA ARG A 113 -24.02 11.61 -45.50
C ARG A 113 -24.51 10.21 -45.13
N GLU A 114 -25.35 9.65 -45.99
CA GLU A 114 -25.60 8.22 -46.00
C GLU A 114 -24.30 7.51 -46.40
N ASP A 115 -23.89 6.56 -45.57
CA ASP A 115 -22.85 5.58 -45.86
C ASP A 115 -23.29 4.78 -47.07
N ASP A 116 -22.75 5.11 -48.25
CA ASP A 116 -22.68 4.14 -49.33
C ASP A 116 -21.55 4.49 -50.31
N PHE A 117 -20.95 3.44 -50.86
CA PHE A 117 -19.93 3.37 -51.92
C PHE A 117 -18.44 3.23 -51.57
N GLU A 118 -18.03 1.96 -51.58
CA GLU A 118 -16.90 1.45 -52.36
C GLU A 118 -16.61 2.25 -53.65
N GLY A 119 -15.33 2.40 -53.99
CA GLY A 119 -14.89 2.46 -55.39
C GLY A 119 -14.62 3.84 -56.01
N GLU A 120 -13.32 4.10 -56.18
CA GLU A 120 -12.71 4.90 -57.25
C GLU A 120 -12.78 6.44 -57.25
N LYS A 121 -11.63 7.00 -56.80
CA LYS A 121 -10.82 8.05 -57.46
C LYS A 121 -11.59 9.15 -58.22
N ARG A 122 -11.75 10.31 -57.58
CA ARG A 122 -11.56 11.61 -58.25
C ARG A 122 -10.76 12.54 -57.36
N LYS A 123 -9.55 12.86 -57.84
CA LYS A 123 -8.77 14.01 -57.39
C LYS A 123 -9.41 15.27 -57.97
N GLN A 124 -9.76 16.24 -57.13
CA GLN A 124 -9.53 17.65 -57.38
C GLN A 124 -9.76 18.47 -56.11
N ASP A 125 -8.64 18.98 -55.61
CA ASP A 125 -8.40 20.20 -54.84
C ASP A 125 -9.57 20.86 -54.12
N SER A 126 -9.54 20.77 -52.79
CA SER A 126 -9.69 21.92 -51.90
C SER A 126 -9.17 21.55 -50.50
N GLU A 127 -8.71 22.56 -49.75
CA GLU A 127 -8.54 22.58 -48.29
C GLU A 127 -7.11 22.44 -47.72
N GLU A 128 -6.47 23.62 -47.70
CA GLU A 128 -5.53 24.08 -46.69
C GLU A 128 -6.08 23.87 -45.25
N ALA A 129 -5.84 22.71 -44.63
CA ALA A 129 -6.11 22.52 -43.19
C ALA A 129 -5.30 21.41 -42.50
N ASP A 130 -4.24 20.86 -43.10
CA ASP A 130 -3.56 19.66 -42.57
C ASP A 130 -2.19 19.92 -41.89
N ASP A 131 -1.79 21.18 -41.71
CA ASP A 131 -0.41 21.52 -41.29
C ASP A 131 -0.19 21.63 -39.76
N LYS A 132 -1.22 21.38 -38.94
CA LYS A 132 -1.15 21.51 -37.47
C LYS A 132 -0.82 20.23 -36.69
N PRO A 133 -1.34 19.02 -37.00
CA PRO A 133 -1.04 17.84 -36.19
C PRO A 133 0.38 17.31 -36.39
N VAL A 134 1.02 17.61 -37.53
CA VAL A 134 2.38 17.16 -37.86
C VAL A 134 3.43 17.94 -37.07
N ASP A 135 3.23 19.24 -36.86
CA ASP A 135 4.16 20.09 -36.11
C ASP A 135 4.15 19.75 -34.60
N GLU A 136 2.99 19.44 -34.03
CA GLU A 136 2.91 19.05 -32.61
C GLU A 136 3.51 17.65 -32.36
N MET A 137 3.27 16.70 -33.27
CA MET A 137 3.83 15.35 -33.16
C MET A 137 5.36 15.36 -33.29
N THR A 138 5.90 16.12 -34.24
CA THR A 138 7.35 16.27 -34.41
C THR A 138 7.98 16.95 -33.20
N ARG A 139 7.37 18.01 -32.66
CA ARG A 139 7.79 18.66 -31.42
C ARG A 139 7.81 17.70 -30.22
N LEU A 140 6.78 16.87 -30.05
CA LEU A 140 6.73 15.88 -28.98
C LEU A 140 7.82 14.81 -29.15
N GLN A 141 8.06 14.36 -30.38
CA GLN A 141 9.11 13.39 -30.68
C GLN A 141 10.52 13.95 -30.40
N GLU A 142 10.76 15.23 -30.70
CA GLU A 142 12.00 15.93 -30.31
C GLU A 142 12.14 16.05 -28.79
N ALA A 143 11.06 16.33 -28.07
CA ALA A 143 11.09 16.39 -26.61
C ALA A 143 11.43 15.03 -25.99
N PHE A 144 10.81 13.94 -26.48
CA PHE A 144 11.09 12.60 -25.99
C PHE A 144 12.51 12.11 -26.33
N THR A 145 13.04 12.48 -27.50
CA THR A 145 14.43 12.15 -27.84
C THR A 145 15.44 12.87 -26.95
N LYS A 146 15.19 14.14 -26.60
CA LYS A 146 15.99 14.89 -25.61
C LYS A 146 15.89 14.29 -24.20
N LEU A 147 14.69 13.92 -23.75
CA LEU A 147 14.51 13.28 -22.45
C LEU A 147 15.20 11.92 -22.39
N ARG A 148 15.15 11.16 -23.49
CA ARG A 148 15.82 9.87 -23.62
C ARG A 148 17.35 9.99 -23.56
N SER A 149 17.92 10.97 -24.26
CA SER A 149 19.37 11.21 -24.21
C SER A 149 19.83 11.69 -22.83
N ALA A 150 19.06 12.56 -22.17
CA ALA A 150 19.37 13.05 -20.82
C ALA A 150 19.29 11.96 -19.75
N THR A 151 18.34 11.03 -19.88
CA THR A 151 18.16 9.92 -18.91
C THR A 151 18.99 8.68 -19.22
N GLY A 152 19.56 8.60 -20.43
CA GLY A 152 20.38 7.48 -20.88
C GLY A 152 19.61 6.18 -21.17
N VAL A 153 18.29 6.28 -21.36
CA VAL A 153 17.43 5.12 -21.65
C VAL A 153 17.28 4.90 -23.15
N THR A 154 16.85 3.70 -23.58
CA THR A 154 16.69 3.38 -25.01
C THR A 154 15.24 3.49 -25.49
N LYS A 155 14.27 3.34 -24.58
CA LYS A 155 12.82 3.40 -24.86
C LYS A 155 12.15 4.58 -24.14
N ASN A 156 11.17 5.21 -24.77
CA ASN A 156 10.46 6.38 -24.21
C ASN A 156 9.70 6.04 -22.91
N GLU A 157 9.13 4.84 -22.83
CA GLU A 157 8.41 4.33 -21.65
C GLU A 157 9.28 4.31 -20.38
N GLN A 158 10.60 4.10 -20.54
CA GLN A 158 11.55 3.97 -19.44
C GLN A 158 12.01 5.32 -18.87
N VAL A 159 11.71 6.43 -19.54
CA VAL A 159 12.12 7.77 -19.13
C VAL A 159 11.52 8.11 -17.77
N LEU A 160 10.23 7.82 -17.58
CA LEU A 160 9.53 8.12 -16.32
C LEU A 160 10.11 7.32 -15.15
N ASP A 161 10.31 6.02 -15.32
CA ASP A 161 10.89 5.14 -14.31
C ASP A 161 12.29 5.59 -13.89
N ARG A 162 13.08 6.11 -14.85
CA ARG A 162 14.41 6.65 -14.57
C ARG A 162 14.35 7.92 -13.72
N PHE A 163 13.40 8.82 -13.97
CA PHE A 163 13.21 10.00 -13.14
C PHE A 163 12.71 9.66 -11.73
N LEU A 164 11.78 8.71 -11.60
CA LEU A 164 11.27 8.28 -10.30
C LEU A 164 12.37 7.64 -9.44
N SER A 165 13.20 6.78 -10.03
CA SER A 165 14.34 6.16 -9.32
C SER A 165 15.41 7.18 -8.94
N GLN A 166 15.71 8.15 -9.80
CA GLN A 166 16.62 9.26 -9.48
C GLN A 166 16.09 10.12 -8.33
N ARG A 167 14.79 10.45 -8.32
CA ARG A 167 14.15 11.21 -7.24
C ARG A 167 14.24 10.45 -5.92
N ALA A 168 13.87 9.17 -5.91
CA ALA A 168 13.96 8.33 -4.71
C ALA A 168 15.40 8.26 -4.16
N THR A 169 16.39 8.17 -5.06
CA THR A 169 17.81 8.17 -4.67
C THR A 169 18.22 9.51 -4.05
N LYS A 170 17.80 10.64 -4.66
CA LYS A 170 18.04 11.98 -4.13
C LYS A 170 17.44 12.16 -2.74
N ASP A 171 16.19 11.74 -2.55
CA ASP A 171 15.50 11.86 -1.27
C ASP A 171 16.20 11.02 -0.18
N LYS A 172 16.66 9.81 -0.54
CA LYS A 172 17.42 8.95 0.37
C LYS A 172 18.77 9.58 0.75
N LEU A 173 19.49 10.16 -0.20
CA LEU A 173 20.75 10.86 0.05
C LEU A 173 20.55 12.11 0.91
N GLN A 174 19.48 12.87 0.68
CA GLN A 174 19.15 14.04 1.49
C GLN A 174 18.83 13.64 2.93
N LYS A 175 18.06 12.56 3.13
CA LYS A 175 17.82 12.01 4.48
C LYS A 175 19.12 11.59 5.16
N MET A 176 20.00 10.86 4.46
CA MET A 176 21.31 10.48 5.02
C MET A 176 22.17 11.70 5.38
N ARG A 177 22.15 12.76 4.56
CA ARG A 177 22.88 13.99 4.86
C ARG A 177 22.37 14.66 6.13
N VAL A 178 21.05 14.80 6.29
CA VAL A 178 20.44 15.38 7.49
C VAL A 178 20.80 14.55 8.73
N THR A 179 20.74 13.22 8.64
CA THR A 179 21.12 12.34 9.77
C THR A 179 22.62 12.31 10.08
N MET A 180 23.48 12.83 9.20
CA MET A 180 24.93 12.93 9.42
C MET A 180 25.35 14.34 9.86
N GLU A 181 24.48 15.35 9.73
CA GLU A 181 24.71 16.73 10.18
C GLU A 181 24.13 16.99 11.60
N GLU A 182 23.40 16.03 12.19
CA GLU A 182 23.02 15.93 13.62
C GLU A 182 24.03 15.08 14.41
#